data_AF-A0A4U0YXQ7-F1
#
_entry.id   AF-A0A4U0YXQ7-F1
#
_cell.length_a   1.000
_cell.length_b   1.000
_cell.length_c   1.000
_cell.angle_alpha   90.00
_cell.angle_beta   90.00
_cell.angle_gamma   90.00
#
_symmetry.space_group_name_H-M   'P 1'
#
loop_
_entity.id
_entity.type
_entity.pdbx_description
1 polymer ?
#
loop_
_entity_poly.entity_id
_entity_poly.type
_entity_poly.pdbx_seq_one_letter_code
_entity_poly.pdbx_strand_id
1 'polypeptide(L)' 'MAEALVLHYRLAGPGDLAAVDALLARSYARLLKADYPPSVLVTALPILSRARPELMRSGRYWVAEAAGGALVAAGGWTPR' A
#
# COMPACT_ATOMS: atom_id res chain seq x y z
N MET A 1 -11.23 -24.21 -2.16
CA MET A 1 -11.87 -23.02 -2.74
C MET A 1 -11.78 -21.91 -1.72
N ALA A 2 -11.03 -20.84 -1.99
CA ALA A 2 -10.99 -19.69 -1.08
C ALA A 2 -12.32 -18.94 -1.20
N GLU A 3 -13.01 -18.79 -0.07
CA GLU A 3 -14.19 -17.93 0.05
C GLU A 3 -13.82 -16.52 -0.44
N ALA A 4 -14.68 -15.90 -1.24
CA ALA A 4 -14.42 -14.56 -1.75
C ALA A 4 -14.41 -13.59 -0.58
N LEU A 5 -13.21 -13.10 -0.23
CA LEU A 5 -13.05 -12.13 0.84
C LEU A 5 -13.85 -10.87 0.47
N VAL A 6 -14.83 -10.51 1.29
CA VAL A 6 -15.54 -9.23 1.12
C VAL A 6 -14.53 -8.11 1.37
N LEU A 7 -14.30 -7.30 0.34
CA LEU A 7 -13.41 -6.15 0.37
C LEU A 7 -14.23 -4.88 0.27
N HIS A 8 -13.97 -3.94 1.16
CA HIS A 8 -14.52 -2.59 1.09
C HIS A 8 -13.47 -1.65 0.47
N TYR A 9 -13.86 -0.93 -0.58
CA TYR A 9 -12.98 0.03 -1.25
C TYR A 9 -13.44 1.45 -0.97
N ARG A 10 -12.49 2.32 -0.61
CA ARG A 10 -12.75 3.74 -0.38
C ARG A 10 -11.56 4.60 -0.78
N LEU A 11 -11.82 5.89 -0.95
CA LEU A 11 -10.73 6.87 -1.01
C LEU A 11 -9.96 6.87 0.31
N ALA A 12 -8.65 6.98 0.18
CA ALA A 12 -7.75 7.20 1.30
C ALA A 12 -7.97 8.60 1.88
N GLY A 13 -7.81 8.71 3.19
CA GLY A 13 -7.78 9.96 3.92
C GLY A 13 -6.51 10.10 4.75
N PRO A 14 -6.28 11.27 5.39
CA PRO A 14 -5.08 11.52 6.19
C PRO A 14 -4.81 10.49 7.30
N GLY A 15 -5.86 9.89 7.86
CA GLY A 15 -5.76 8.86 8.90
C GLY A 15 -5.17 7.52 8.43
N ASP A 16 -5.09 7.29 7.11
CA ASP A 16 -4.61 6.02 6.56
C ASP A 16 -3.09 5.95 6.45
N LEU A 17 -2.37 7.05 6.71
CA LEU A 17 -0.94 7.15 6.44
C LEU A 17 -0.14 6.01 7.06
N ALA A 18 -0.33 5.73 8.35
CA ALA A 18 0.39 4.67 9.05
C ALA A 18 0.00 3.28 8.56
N ALA A 19 -1.27 3.06 8.23
CA ALA A 19 -1.75 1.78 7.73
C ALA A 19 -1.24 1.49 6.31
N VAL A 20 -1.17 2.51 5.46
CA VAL A 20 -0.57 2.41 4.12
C VAL A 20 0.94 2.16 4.23
N ASP A 21 1.64 2.84 5.14
CA ASP A 21 3.08 2.63 5.35
C ASP A 21 3.38 1.16 5.72
N ALA A 22 2.64 0.63 6.70
CA ALA A 22 2.75 -0.77 7.10
C ALA A 22 2.38 -1.75 5.97
N LEU A 23 1.35 -1.43 5.19
CA LEU A 23 0.95 -2.22 4.02
C LEU A 23 2.07 -2.27 2.97
N LEU A 24 2.64 -1.11 2.60
CA LEU A 24 3.69 -1.05 1.58
C LEU A 24 4.96 -1.76 2.06
N ALA A 25 5.37 -1.57 3.31
CA ALA A 25 6.52 -2.26 3.89
C ALA A 25 6.36 -3.79 3.85
N ARG A 26 5.21 -4.31 4.28
CA ARG A 26 4.90 -5.75 4.24
C ARG A 26 4.85 -6.27 2.80
N SER A 27 4.27 -5.50 1.89
CA SER A 27 4.05 -5.93 0.51
C SER A 27 5.36 -5.95 -0.28
N TYR A 28 6.09 -4.84 -0.32
CA TYR A 28 7.30 -4.73 -1.13
C TYR A 28 8.45 -5.59 -0.61
N ALA A 29 8.63 -5.72 0.70
CA ALA A 29 9.68 -6.58 1.26
C ALA A 29 9.53 -8.05 0.84
N ARG A 30 8.29 -8.52 0.62
CA ARG A 30 8.00 -9.89 0.18
C ARG A 30 7.95 -10.00 -1.33
N LEU A 31 7.18 -9.13 -1.99
CA LEU A 31 6.83 -9.28 -3.40
C LEU A 31 8.00 -8.94 -4.33
N LEU A 32 8.87 -8.00 -3.97
CA LEU A 32 9.99 -7.60 -4.82
C LEU A 32 11.23 -8.51 -4.68
N LYS A 33 11.23 -9.43 -3.71
CA LYS A 33 12.40 -10.25 -3.39
C LYS A 33 12.83 -11.17 -4.54
N ALA A 34 11.88 -11.60 -5.37
CA ALA A 34 12.16 -12.49 -6.49
C ALA A 34 12.77 -11.77 -7.70
N ASP A 35 12.52 -10.47 -7.83
CA ASP A 35 12.82 -9.70 -9.05
C ASP A 35 14.07 -8.83 -8.94
N TYR A 36 14.51 -8.54 -7.70
CA TYR A 36 15.61 -7.60 -7.46
C TYR A 36 16.70 -8.19 -6.54
N PRO A 37 17.99 -7.92 -6.84
CA PRO A 37 19.09 -8.28 -5.95
C PRO A 37 18.95 -7.65 -4.55
N PRO A 38 19.47 -8.29 -3.49
CA PRO A 38 19.42 -7.75 -2.14
C PRO A 38 20.00 -6.34 -2.00
N SER A 39 21.08 -6.03 -2.73
CA SER A 39 21.72 -4.70 -2.71
C SER A 39 20.80 -3.58 -3.23
N VAL A 40 19.94 -3.89 -4.20
CA VAL A 40 18.93 -2.96 -4.71
C VAL A 40 17.80 -2.81 -3.69
N LEU A 41 17.33 -3.91 -3.12
CA LEU A 41 16.24 -3.89 -2.15
C LEU A 41 16.59 -3.10 -0.87
N VAL A 42 17.82 -3.24 -0.37
CA VAL A 42 18.29 -2.49 0.82
C VAL A 42 18.19 -0.98 0.62
N THR A 43 18.44 -0.49 -0.59
CA THR A 43 18.40 0.96 -0.89
C THR A 43 17.01 1.44 -1.31
N ALA A 44 16.25 0.61 -2.03
CA ALA A 44 14.94 0.98 -2.58
C ALA A 44 13.77 0.83 -1.58
N LEU A 45 13.76 -0.22 -0.76
CA LEU A 45 12.63 -0.52 0.12
C LEU A 45 12.29 0.62 1.11
N PRO A 46 13.27 1.30 1.74
CA PRO A 46 12.96 2.44 2.63
C PRO A 46 12.24 3.59 1.93
N ILE A 47 12.49 3.78 0.63
CA ILE A 47 11.89 4.85 -0.18
C ILE A 47 10.49 4.44 -0.65
N LEU A 48 10.36 3.22 -1.18
CA LEU A 48 9.12 2.72 -1.76
C LEU A 48 8.06 2.40 -0.71
N SER A 49 8.49 1.97 0.48
CA SER A 49 7.58 1.56 1.56
C SER A 49 6.98 2.74 2.32
N ARG A 50 7.47 3.96 2.07
CA ARG A 50 7.01 5.14 2.77
C ARG A 50 5.72 5.68 2.17
N ALA A 51 4.66 5.73 2.95
CA ALA A 51 3.41 6.36 2.53
C ALA A 51 3.61 7.88 2.33
N ARG A 52 3.01 8.43 1.28
CA ARG A 52 3.11 9.86 0.94
C ARG A 52 1.86 10.61 1.42
N PRO A 53 1.97 11.58 2.35
CA PRO A 53 0.82 12.36 2.85
C PRO A 53 0.05 13.11 1.76
N GLU A 54 0.70 13.46 0.66
CA GLU A 54 0.07 14.11 -0.49
C GLU A 54 -0.92 13.18 -1.19
N LEU A 55 -0.61 11.88 -1.27
CA LEU A 55 -1.53 10.89 -1.85
C LEU A 55 -2.77 10.71 -0.99
N MET A 56 -2.61 10.68 0.34
CA MET A 56 -3.72 10.58 1.30
C MET A 56 -4.68 11.78 1.25
N ARG A 57 -4.20 12.93 0.77
CA ARG A 57 -4.99 14.16 0.62
C ARG A 57 -5.44 14.42 -0.82
N SER A 58 -5.05 13.55 -1.76
CA SER A 58 -5.25 13.79 -3.19
C SER A 58 -6.70 13.62 -3.67
N GLY A 59 -7.54 12.93 -2.90
CA GLY A 59 -8.88 12.52 -3.32
C GLY A 59 -8.90 11.52 -4.49
N ARG A 60 -7.75 10.93 -4.84
CA ARG A 60 -7.60 9.98 -5.97
C ARG A 60 -6.86 8.70 -5.61
N TYR A 61 -6.35 8.59 -4.39
CA TYR A 61 -5.70 7.39 -3.89
C TYR A 61 -6.74 6.52 -3.20
N TRP A 62 -6.77 5.24 -3.54
CA TRP A 62 -7.74 4.27 -3.03
C TRP A 62 -7.08 3.28 -2.10
N VAL A 63 -7.86 2.79 -1.13
CA VAL A 63 -7.50 1.69 -0.23
C VAL A 63 -8.58 0.63 -0.25
N ALA A 64 -8.19 -0.62 -0.01
CA ALA A 64 -9.08 -1.75 0.18
C ALA A 64 -8.92 -2.32 1.58
N GLU A 65 -10.03 -2.52 2.27
CA GLU A 65 -10.13 -3.05 3.63
C GLU A 65 -10.76 -4.43 3.61
N ALA A 66 -10.17 -5.37 4.34
CA ALA A 66 -10.84 -6.62 4.70
C ALA A 66 -11.92 -6.36 5.76
N ALA A 67 -12.83 -7.31 5.97
CA ALA A 67 -13.93 -7.21 6.95
C ALA A 67 -13.50 -6.83 8.38
N GLY A 68 -12.23 -7.04 8.76
CA GLY A 68 -11.65 -6.63 10.05
C GLY A 68 -11.03 -5.23 10.08
N GLY A 69 -11.20 -4.41 9.03
CA GLY A 69 -10.66 -3.05 8.92
C GLY A 69 -9.17 -2.97 8.55
N ALA A 70 -8.51 -4.11 8.32
CA ALA A 70 -7.12 -4.13 7.90
C ALA A 70 -6.97 -3.74 6.42
N LEU A 71 -6.08 -2.79 6.12
CA LEU A 71 -5.72 -2.48 4.74
C LEU A 71 -4.98 -3.66 4.09
N VAL A 72 -5.48 -4.10 2.94
CA VAL A 72 -4.92 -5.21 2.15
C VAL A 72 -4.43 -4.76 0.78
N ALA A 73 -4.90 -3.62 0.29
CA ALA A 73 -4.43 -3.01 -0.94
C ALA A 73 -4.50 -1.48 -0.86
N ALA A 74 -3.63 -0.82 -1.62
CA ALA A 74 -3.64 0.62 -1.80
C ALA A 74 -3.11 0.97 -3.20
N GLY A 75 -3.68 1.96 -3.85
CA GLY A 75 -3.30 2.30 -5.21
C GLY A 75 -4.06 3.49 -5.77
N GLY A 76 -3.46 4.15 -6.75
CA GLY A 76 -4.05 5.30 -7.42
C GLY A 76 -2.97 6.15 -8.06
N TRP A 77 -3.32 6.80 -9.16
CA TRP A 77 -2.43 7.73 -9.86
C TRP A 77 -2.87 9.17 -9.61
N THR A 78 -1.90 10.07 -9.58
CA THR A 78 -2.15 11.50 -9.73
C THR A 78 -1.68 11.88 -11.13
N PRO A 79 -2.55 12.47 -11.99
CA PRO A 79 -2.10 13.04 -13.26
C PRO A 79 -0.97 14.04 -12.99
N ARG A 80 0.01 14.10 -13.90
CA ARG A 80 1.00 15.19 -13.90
C ARG A 80 0.35 16.50 -14.31
#